data_AF-A0A952SNL8-F1
#
_entry.id   AF-A0A952SNL8-F1
#
_cell.length_a   1.000
_cell.length_b   1.000
_cell.length_c   1.000
_cell.angle_alpha   90.00
_cell.angle_beta   90.00
_cell.angle_gamma   90.00
#
_symmetry.space_group_name_H-M   'P 1'
#
loop_
_entity.id
_entity.type
_entity.pdbx_description
1 polymer ?
#
loop_
_entity_poly.entity_id
_entity_poly.type
_entity_poly.pdbx_seq_one_letter_code
_entity_poly.pdbx_strand_id
1 'polypeptide(L)'
;MSASVLVRTGEVRRLVLALVVTILVLASINNTYALWQFRVLRVPRPPMIAHLVDDAARARGWPVRSPHAEPWPEPNYAYIVGTFGYRHYDVRFVVDNWSMLMMIVKRSGWPLPVIEEVEASWADGVLSIEGDGQHLRIGFVPLGLILNPLMFGVPLWALVFVLPMMLTVRRRRVRLGRGDCVWCGYAMGPLEVCPECGRPKATAGAAGG
;
A
#
# COMPACT_ATOMS: atom_id res chain seq x y z
N MET A 1 -27.26 21.53 15.31
CA MET A 1 -27.49 20.10 15.61
C MET A 1 -26.14 19.42 15.78
N SER A 2 -25.82 18.95 16.99
CA SER A 2 -24.50 18.36 17.25
C SER A 2 -24.42 16.93 16.71
N ALA A 3 -23.38 16.62 15.93
CA ALA A 3 -23.14 15.29 15.36
C ALA A 3 -23.00 14.19 16.44
N SER A 4 -22.66 14.58 17.67
CA SER A 4 -22.52 13.70 18.83
C SER A 4 -23.80 12.97 19.23
N VAL A 5 -24.98 13.50 18.89
CA VAL A 5 -26.27 12.85 19.23
C VAL A 5 -26.53 11.61 18.36
N LEU A 6 -25.97 11.57 17.14
CA LEU A 6 -26.28 10.55 16.14
C LEU A 6 -25.26 9.40 16.10
N VAL A 7 -24.02 9.64 16.55
CA VAL A 7 -22.92 8.67 16.53
C VAL A 7 -22.37 8.50 17.94
N ARG A 8 -22.30 7.25 18.43
CA ARG A 8 -21.72 6.98 19.76
C ARG A 8 -20.19 6.99 19.66
N THR A 9 -19.51 7.48 20.70
CA THR A 9 -18.04 7.37 20.83
C THR A 9 -17.55 5.92 20.68
N GLY A 10 -18.31 4.95 21.22
CA GLY A 10 -18.03 3.53 21.03
C GLY A 10 -18.17 3.02 19.59
N GLU A 11 -19.02 3.64 18.76
CA GLU A 11 -19.12 3.31 17.33
C GLU A 11 -17.86 3.78 16.58
N VAL A 12 -17.37 4.98 16.88
CA VAL A 12 -16.11 5.52 16.31
C VAL A 12 -14.92 4.64 16.67
N ARG A 13 -14.78 4.24 17.95
CA ARG A 13 -13.69 3.35 18.38
C ARG A 13 -13.70 2.01 17.65
N ARG A 14 -14.89 1.41 17.47
CA ARG A 14 -15.04 0.15 16.72
C ARG A 14 -14.68 0.32 15.24
N LEU A 15 -15.05 1.44 14.64
CA LEU A 15 -14.68 1.75 13.25
C LEU A 15 -13.17 1.88 13.07
N VAL A 16 -12.49 2.61 13.96
CA VAL A 16 -11.03 2.74 13.92
C VAL A 16 -10.35 1.37 14.11
N LEU A 17 -10.82 0.58 15.09
CA LEU A 17 -10.29 -0.78 15.28
C LEU A 17 -10.51 -1.65 14.04
N ALA A 18 -11.70 -1.61 13.45
CA ALA A 18 -12.01 -2.34 12.22
C ALA A 18 -11.09 -1.93 11.08
N LEU A 19 -10.77 -0.63 10.93
CA LEU A 19 -9.84 -0.14 9.91
C LEU A 19 -8.46 -0.74 10.10
N VAL A 20 -7.91 -0.68 11.31
CA VAL A 20 -6.58 -1.23 11.62
C VAL A 20 -6.55 -2.72 11.32
N VAL A 21 -7.55 -3.48 11.76
CA VAL A 21 -7.64 -4.93 11.50
C VAL A 21 -7.73 -5.21 10.00
N THR A 22 -8.56 -4.48 9.25
CA THR A 22 -8.67 -4.65 7.79
C THR A 22 -7.34 -4.39 7.08
N ILE A 23 -6.62 -3.33 7.46
CA ILE A 23 -5.30 -3.00 6.89
C ILE A 23 -4.30 -4.13 7.19
N LEU A 24 -4.23 -4.62 8.43
CA LEU A 24 -3.30 -5.68 8.82
C LEU A 24 -3.57 -7.01 8.11
N VAL A 25 -4.84 -7.38 7.96
CA VAL A 25 -5.25 -8.58 7.22
C VAL A 25 -4.83 -8.47 5.76
N LEU A 26 -5.12 -7.34 5.11
CA LEU A 26 -4.77 -7.14 3.70
C LEU A 26 -3.25 -7.03 3.49
N ALA A 27 -2.51 -6.45 4.43
CA ALA A 27 -1.05 -6.46 4.42
C ALA A 27 -0.50 -7.88 4.45
N SER A 28 -1.06 -8.73 5.32
CA SER A 28 -0.66 -10.13 5.44
C SER A 28 -0.94 -10.91 4.16
N ILE A 29 -2.12 -10.73 3.55
CA ILE A 29 -2.49 -11.37 2.29
C ILE A 29 -1.58 -10.89 1.15
N ASN A 30 -1.40 -9.58 1.01
CA ASN A 30 -0.57 -8.97 -0.03
C ASN A 30 0.89 -9.46 0.02
N ASN A 31 1.48 -9.49 1.22
CA ASN A 31 2.87 -9.89 1.40
C ASN A 31 3.06 -11.38 1.15
N THR A 32 2.11 -12.21 1.58
CA THR A 32 2.12 -13.66 1.29
C THR A 32 2.02 -13.91 -0.21
N TYR A 33 1.14 -13.18 -0.90
CA TYR A 33 1.00 -13.27 -2.34
C TYR A 33 2.28 -12.84 -3.07
N ALA A 34 2.91 -11.74 -2.66
CA ALA A 34 4.16 -11.28 -3.26
C ALA A 34 5.32 -12.25 -3.04
N LEU A 35 5.45 -12.84 -1.84
CA LEU A 35 6.43 -13.88 -1.56
C LEU A 35 6.18 -15.13 -2.41
N TRP A 36 4.91 -15.51 -2.60
CA TRP A 36 4.55 -16.61 -3.49
C TRP A 36 4.93 -16.30 -4.94
N GLN A 37 4.60 -15.10 -5.45
CA GLN A 37 5.00 -14.68 -6.79
C GLN A 37 6.52 -14.72 -6.96
N PHE A 38 7.27 -14.21 -5.96
CA PHE A 38 8.73 -14.20 -5.98
C PHE A 38 9.33 -15.61 -6.02
N ARG A 39 8.76 -16.57 -5.28
CA ARG A 39 9.28 -17.95 -5.21
C ARG A 39 8.84 -18.84 -6.37
N VAL A 40 7.59 -18.71 -6.81
CA VAL A 40 6.94 -19.69 -7.68
C VAL A 40 6.87 -19.24 -9.13
N LEU A 41 6.61 -17.96 -9.38
CA LEU A 41 6.56 -17.46 -10.74
C LEU A 41 7.99 -17.32 -11.26
N ARG A 42 8.44 -18.30 -12.04
CA ARG A 42 9.54 -18.10 -13.00
C ARG A 42 9.24 -16.80 -13.72
N VAL A 43 10.20 -15.88 -13.66
CA VAL A 43 10.17 -14.53 -14.22
C VAL A 43 9.09 -14.44 -15.29
N PRO A 44 7.98 -13.69 -15.06
CA PRO A 44 7.03 -13.45 -16.15
C PRO A 44 7.85 -12.99 -17.37
N ARG A 45 7.37 -13.21 -18.59
CA ARG A 45 8.02 -12.63 -19.78
C ARG A 45 7.36 -11.27 -20.04
N PRO A 46 7.61 -10.22 -19.22
CA PRO A 46 6.95 -8.96 -19.45
C PRO A 46 7.42 -8.38 -20.79
N PRO A 47 6.58 -7.53 -21.40
CA PRO A 47 7.02 -6.77 -22.56
C PRO A 47 8.22 -5.89 -22.20
N MET A 48 9.06 -5.68 -23.21
CA MET A 48 10.12 -4.69 -23.13
C MET A 48 9.49 -3.30 -23.01
N ILE A 49 9.94 -2.54 -22.02
CA ILE A 49 9.50 -1.15 -21.80
C ILE A 49 10.50 -0.20 -22.46
N ALA A 50 11.79 -0.45 -22.25
CA ALA A 50 12.85 0.39 -22.80
C ALA A 50 14.13 -0.42 -23.02
N HIS A 51 14.86 -0.03 -24.05
CA HIS A 51 16.22 -0.46 -24.33
C HIS A 51 17.04 0.81 -24.61
N LEU A 52 17.92 1.16 -23.69
CA LEU A 52 18.66 2.41 -23.67
C LEU A 52 20.16 2.13 -23.80
N VAL A 53 20.85 2.97 -24.55
CA VAL A 53 22.29 2.86 -24.81
C VAL A 53 22.92 4.24 -24.63
N ASP A 54 24.18 4.27 -24.20
CA ASP A 54 25.03 5.45 -24.05
C ASP A 54 24.35 6.58 -23.26
N ASP A 55 24.19 7.76 -23.85
CA ASP A 55 23.65 8.96 -23.21
C ASP A 55 22.29 8.73 -22.54
N ALA A 56 21.43 7.92 -23.16
CA ALA A 56 20.12 7.61 -22.61
C ALA A 56 20.22 6.69 -21.38
N ALA A 57 21.18 5.76 -21.36
CA ALA A 57 21.46 4.92 -20.20
C ALA A 57 22.11 5.75 -19.08
N ARG A 58 23.05 6.65 -19.41
CA ARG A 58 23.69 7.56 -18.45
C ARG A 58 22.68 8.47 -17.76
N ALA A 59 21.80 9.10 -18.54
CA ALA A 59 20.72 9.95 -18.03
C ALA A 59 19.75 9.18 -17.10
N ARG A 60 19.59 7.87 -17.31
CA ARG A 60 18.78 7.01 -16.46
C ARG A 60 19.47 6.67 -15.14
N GLY A 61 20.79 6.44 -15.20
CA GLY A 61 21.62 6.05 -14.07
C GLY A 61 21.35 4.65 -13.53
N TRP A 62 22.04 4.30 -12.43
CA TRP A 62 21.84 3.04 -11.73
C TRP A 62 20.48 3.01 -11.00
N PRO A 63 19.76 1.87 -11.01
CA PRO A 63 18.42 1.76 -10.43
C PRO A 63 18.42 1.82 -8.89
N VAL A 64 19.54 1.47 -8.26
CA VAL A 64 19.80 1.55 -6.83
C VAL A 64 21.25 1.96 -6.60
N ARG A 65 21.60 2.29 -5.35
CA ARG A 65 22.98 2.61 -4.96
C ARG A 65 23.92 1.42 -5.19
N SER A 66 25.13 1.69 -5.65
CA SER A 66 26.19 0.68 -5.76
C SER A 66 26.46 0.03 -4.38
N PRO A 67 26.83 -1.26 -4.35
CA PRO A 67 27.07 -1.98 -3.10
C PRO A 67 28.30 -1.49 -2.33
N HIS A 68 29.23 -0.79 -3.00
CA HIS A 68 30.46 -0.28 -2.41
C HIS A 68 30.40 1.23 -2.11
N ALA A 69 31.34 1.70 -1.29
CA ALA A 69 31.48 3.11 -0.97
C ALA A 69 31.86 3.95 -2.21
N GLU A 70 32.69 3.39 -3.07
CA GLU A 70 33.04 4.01 -4.36
C GLU A 70 31.86 3.93 -5.34
N PRO A 71 31.49 5.05 -5.96
CA PRO A 71 30.44 5.06 -6.96
C PRO A 71 30.90 4.30 -8.20
N TRP A 72 30.03 3.44 -8.72
CA TRP A 72 30.26 2.84 -10.03
C TRP A 72 30.23 3.91 -11.13
N PRO A 73 30.98 3.74 -12.23
CA PRO A 73 30.87 4.60 -13.40
C PRO A 73 29.43 4.61 -13.95
N GLU A 74 29.09 5.66 -14.68
CA GLU A 74 27.76 5.81 -15.26
C GLU A 74 27.47 4.67 -16.25
N PRO A 75 26.26 4.08 -16.24
CA PRO A 75 25.95 2.96 -17.11
C PRO A 75 25.83 3.40 -18.57
N ASN A 76 26.34 2.58 -19.49
CA ASN A 76 26.20 2.78 -20.94
C ASN A 76 25.14 1.86 -21.58
N TYR A 77 24.50 1.01 -20.78
CA TYR A 77 23.45 0.12 -21.25
C TYR A 77 22.37 -0.04 -20.19
N ALA A 78 21.10 0.02 -20.58
CA ALA A 78 19.99 -0.30 -19.71
C ALA A 78 18.85 -0.98 -20.47
N TYR A 79 18.49 -2.16 -20.00
CA TYR A 79 17.37 -2.95 -20.47
C TYR A 79 16.29 -2.99 -19.40
N ILE A 80 15.09 -2.52 -19.74
CA ILE A 80 13.99 -2.38 -18.79
C ILE A 80 12.78 -3.10 -19.32
N VAL A 81 12.27 -4.04 -18.52
CA VAL A 81 11.06 -4.78 -18.83
C VAL A 81 10.11 -4.74 -17.64
N GLY A 82 8.82 -4.85 -17.90
CA GLY A 82 7.86 -4.80 -16.80
C GLY A 82 6.41 -5.00 -17.21
N THR A 83 5.63 -5.42 -16.23
CA THR A 83 4.17 -5.52 -16.30
C THR A 83 3.58 -5.02 -14.99
N PHE A 84 2.28 -5.05 -14.82
CA PHE A 84 1.66 -4.64 -13.57
C PHE A 84 2.22 -5.44 -12.36
N GLY A 85 2.68 -4.75 -11.32
CA GLY A 85 3.29 -5.39 -10.14
C GLY A 85 4.72 -5.93 -10.32
N TYR A 86 5.27 -5.90 -11.54
CA TYR A 86 6.62 -6.42 -11.83
C TYR A 86 7.47 -5.44 -12.63
N ARG A 87 8.71 -5.23 -12.19
CA ARG A 87 9.73 -4.47 -12.93
C ARG A 87 11.05 -5.22 -12.86
N HIS A 88 11.76 -5.26 -13.98
CA HIS A 88 13.10 -5.81 -14.07
C HIS A 88 13.96 -4.81 -14.84
N TYR A 89 15.04 -4.40 -14.17
CA TYR A 89 16.07 -3.52 -14.71
C TYR A 89 17.34 -4.35 -14.83
N ASP A 90 17.94 -4.38 -16.01
CA ASP A 90 19.25 -4.93 -16.27
C ASP A 90 20.11 -3.78 -16.80
N VAL A 91 20.93 -3.21 -15.92
CA VAL A 91 21.71 -2.01 -16.18
C VAL A 91 23.17 -2.37 -16.13
N ARG A 92 23.95 -1.90 -17.09
CA ARG A 92 25.35 -2.30 -17.26
C ARG A 92 26.25 -1.12 -17.61
N PHE A 93 27.51 -1.25 -17.21
CA PHE A 93 28.63 -0.52 -17.76
C PHE A 93 29.57 -1.52 -18.42
N VAL A 94 29.61 -1.50 -19.74
CA VAL A 94 30.42 -2.42 -20.56
C VAL A 94 31.70 -1.71 -20.95
N VAL A 95 32.85 -2.22 -20.50
CA VAL A 95 34.18 -1.74 -20.91
C VAL A 95 34.62 -2.48 -22.17
N ASP A 96 34.54 -3.80 -22.12
CA ASP A 96 34.80 -4.72 -23.21
C ASP A 96 33.94 -6.00 -23.05
N ASN A 97 34.18 -7.02 -23.86
CA ASN A 97 33.38 -8.25 -23.86
C ASN A 97 33.51 -9.10 -22.59
N TRP A 98 34.56 -8.89 -21.78
CA TRP A 98 34.88 -9.70 -20.60
C TRP A 98 34.82 -8.90 -19.30
N SER A 99 34.85 -7.58 -19.40
CA SER A 99 34.90 -6.64 -18.29
C SER A 99 33.64 -5.77 -18.29
N MET A 100 32.68 -6.12 -17.43
CA MET A 100 31.48 -5.31 -17.23
C MET A 100 31.09 -5.22 -15.76
N LEU A 101 30.46 -4.10 -15.43
CA LEU A 101 29.68 -3.93 -14.21
C LEU A 101 28.21 -4.14 -14.58
N MET A 102 27.51 -4.98 -13.84
CA MET A 102 26.12 -5.31 -14.09
C MET A 102 25.33 -5.17 -12.81
N MET A 103 24.13 -4.60 -12.91
CA MET A 103 23.16 -4.52 -11.84
C MET A 103 21.79 -4.92 -12.36
N ILE A 104 21.32 -6.05 -11.88
CA ILE A 104 19.98 -6.56 -12.11
C ILE A 104 19.13 -6.22 -10.89
N VAL A 105 18.06 -5.45 -11.10
CA VAL A 105 17.07 -5.15 -10.06
C VAL A 105 15.72 -5.70 -10.47
N LYS A 106 15.21 -6.65 -9.69
CA LYS A 106 13.86 -7.20 -9.84
C LYS A 106 12.98 -6.69 -8.71
N ARG A 107 11.85 -6.11 -9.06
CA ARG A 107 10.84 -5.63 -8.12
C ARG A 107 9.53 -6.37 -8.37
N SER A 108 9.00 -7.04 -7.36
CA SER A 108 7.80 -7.88 -7.45
C SER A 108 6.78 -7.54 -6.38
N GLY A 109 5.50 -7.72 -6.71
CA GLY A 109 4.35 -7.47 -5.84
C GLY A 109 3.09 -7.24 -6.66
N TRP A 110 2.01 -6.83 -5.99
CA TRP A 110 0.77 -6.45 -6.67
C TRP A 110 -0.08 -5.55 -5.77
N PRO A 111 -0.60 -4.41 -6.24
CA PRO A 111 -0.34 -3.75 -7.51
C PRO A 111 1.03 -3.06 -7.56
N LEU A 112 1.54 -2.63 -6.40
CA LEU A 112 2.87 -2.04 -6.28
C LEU A 112 3.88 -3.11 -5.84
N PRO A 113 5.15 -2.97 -6.23
CA PRO A 113 6.20 -3.86 -5.75
C PRO A 113 6.41 -3.75 -4.25
N VAL A 114 6.59 -4.89 -3.59
CA VAL A 114 6.86 -4.99 -2.15
C VAL A 114 8.17 -5.70 -1.83
N ILE A 115 8.70 -6.48 -2.77
CA ILE A 115 10.00 -7.14 -2.69
C ILE A 115 10.91 -6.55 -3.76
N GLU A 116 12.17 -6.32 -3.40
CA GLU A 116 13.24 -5.93 -4.30
C GLU A 116 14.39 -6.93 -4.15
N GLU A 117 14.82 -7.49 -5.27
CA GLU A 117 16.03 -8.29 -5.39
C GLU A 117 17.03 -7.49 -6.22
N VAL A 118 18.22 -7.28 -5.67
CA VAL A 118 19.34 -6.60 -6.31
C VAL A 118 20.46 -7.60 -6.43
N GLU A 119 20.86 -7.85 -7.66
CA GLU A 119 22.01 -8.67 -8.03
C GLU A 119 22.99 -7.74 -8.73
N ALA A 120 24.15 -7.52 -8.14
CA ALA A 120 25.23 -6.74 -8.71
C ALA A 120 26.41 -7.68 -8.97
N SER A 121 27.08 -7.53 -10.11
CA SER A 121 28.30 -8.27 -10.42
C SER A 121 29.31 -7.39 -11.11
N TRP A 122 30.59 -7.63 -10.87
CA TRP A 122 31.70 -6.90 -11.47
C TRP A 122 32.84 -7.86 -11.81
N ALA A 123 33.56 -7.55 -12.88
CA ALA A 123 34.78 -8.28 -13.24
C ALA A 123 35.97 -7.79 -12.40
N ASP A 124 36.88 -8.71 -12.10
CA ASP A 124 38.14 -8.40 -11.41
C ASP A 124 38.95 -7.35 -12.17
N GLY A 125 39.53 -6.39 -11.45
CA GLY A 125 40.36 -5.33 -12.03
C GLY A 125 39.60 -4.17 -12.67
N VAL A 126 38.27 -4.24 -12.83
CA VAL A 126 37.47 -3.08 -13.27
C VAL A 126 37.35 -2.02 -12.17
N LEU A 127 37.30 -2.49 -10.92
CA LEU A 127 37.32 -1.66 -9.73
C LEU A 127 38.46 -2.13 -8.83
N SER A 128 39.08 -1.22 -8.07
CA SER A 128 40.11 -1.54 -7.07
C SER A 128 39.54 -2.19 -5.80
N ILE A 129 38.45 -2.95 -5.95
CA ILE A 129 37.63 -3.45 -4.83
C ILE A 129 37.88 -4.94 -4.67
N GLU A 130 38.37 -5.33 -3.50
CA GLU A 130 38.49 -6.74 -3.09
C GLU A 130 37.11 -7.34 -2.82
N GLY A 131 36.81 -8.50 -3.44
CA GLY A 131 35.54 -9.21 -3.24
C GLY A 131 35.31 -10.33 -4.25
N ASP A 132 34.26 -11.11 -4.04
CA ASP A 132 33.84 -12.28 -4.85
C ASP A 132 33.13 -11.91 -6.17
N GLY A 133 33.25 -10.66 -6.63
CA GLY A 133 32.69 -10.20 -7.91
C GLY A 133 31.16 -10.18 -7.97
N GLN A 134 30.45 -10.48 -6.86
CA GLN A 134 29.00 -10.60 -6.82
C GLN A 134 28.39 -10.07 -5.51
N HIS A 135 27.21 -9.46 -5.60
CA HIS A 135 26.45 -8.99 -4.46
C HIS A 135 24.96 -9.25 -4.67
N LEU A 136 24.38 -10.08 -3.81
CA LEU A 136 22.94 -10.36 -3.80
C LEU A 136 22.30 -9.74 -2.55
N ARG A 137 21.31 -8.88 -2.74
CA ARG A 137 20.50 -8.28 -1.67
C ARG A 137 19.03 -8.43 -1.97
N ILE A 138 18.31 -9.09 -1.07
CA ILE A 138 16.85 -9.14 -1.06
C ILE A 138 16.36 -8.19 0.03
N GLY A 139 15.45 -7.28 -0.33
CA GLY A 139 14.86 -6.31 0.58
C GLY A 139 13.39 -6.09 0.32
N PHE A 140 12.76 -5.33 1.21
CA PHE A 140 11.39 -4.89 1.03
C PHE A 140 11.34 -3.47 0.47
N VAL A 141 10.29 -3.18 -0.30
CA VAL A 141 9.98 -1.84 -0.81
C VAL A 141 8.93 -1.21 0.13
N PRO A 142 9.31 -0.27 1.02
CA PRO A 142 8.40 0.23 2.05
C PRO A 142 7.13 0.87 1.49
N LEU A 143 7.27 1.54 0.34
CA LEU A 143 6.14 2.21 -0.30
C LEU A 143 5.05 1.21 -0.71
N GLY A 144 5.39 0.07 -1.31
CA GLY A 144 4.40 -0.94 -1.66
C GLY A 144 3.82 -1.65 -0.45
N LEU A 145 4.64 -1.90 0.58
CA LEU A 145 4.19 -2.51 1.84
C LEU A 145 3.12 -1.67 2.54
N ILE A 146 3.22 -0.33 2.45
CA ILE A 146 2.29 0.59 3.09
C ILE A 146 1.11 0.91 2.16
N LEU A 147 1.36 1.21 0.88
CA LEU A 147 0.31 1.66 -0.03
C LEU A 147 -0.61 0.52 -0.49
N ASN A 148 -0.12 -0.70 -0.74
CA ASN A 148 -1.02 -1.77 -1.21
C ASN A 148 -2.16 -2.04 -0.19
N PRO A 149 -1.89 -2.22 1.11
CA PRO A 149 -2.95 -2.48 2.08
C PRO A 149 -3.87 -1.28 2.28
N LEU A 150 -3.36 -0.05 2.16
CA LEU A 150 -4.20 1.15 2.25
C LEU A 150 -5.12 1.28 1.02
N MET A 151 -4.60 1.03 -0.18
CA MET A 151 -5.33 1.14 -1.44
C MET A 151 -6.56 0.24 -1.49
N PHE A 152 -6.48 -0.98 -0.95
CA PHE A 152 -7.65 -1.88 -0.91
C PHE A 152 -8.36 -1.87 0.44
N GLY A 153 -7.62 -1.67 1.52
CA GLY A 153 -8.16 -1.74 2.87
C GLY A 153 -9.05 -0.58 3.23
N VAL A 154 -8.69 0.64 2.83
CA VAL A 154 -9.55 1.81 3.10
C VAL A 154 -10.87 1.72 2.35
N PRO A 155 -10.91 1.44 1.02
CA PRO A 155 -12.18 1.28 0.32
C PRO A 155 -13.01 0.11 0.83
N LEU A 156 -12.39 -1.05 1.09
CA LEU A 156 -13.09 -2.22 1.63
C LEU A 156 -13.68 -1.93 3.01
N TRP A 157 -12.90 -1.33 3.90
CA TRP A 157 -13.37 -0.91 5.23
C TRP A 157 -14.51 0.10 5.13
N ALA A 158 -14.39 1.10 4.25
CA ALA A 158 -15.43 2.11 4.06
C ALA A 158 -16.73 1.46 3.55
N LEU A 159 -16.62 0.54 2.60
CA LEU A 159 -17.76 -0.20 2.06
C LEU A 159 -18.44 -1.09 3.11
N VAL A 160 -17.66 -1.83 3.91
CA VAL A 160 -18.17 -2.82 4.85
C VAL A 160 -18.66 -2.20 6.16
N PHE A 161 -18.01 -1.14 6.66
CA PHE A 161 -18.28 -0.60 7.98
C PHE A 161 -18.85 0.82 7.97
N VAL A 162 -18.28 1.71 7.15
CA VAL A 162 -18.71 3.12 7.12
C VAL A 162 -20.06 3.26 6.44
N LEU A 163 -20.27 2.61 5.29
CA LEU A 163 -21.52 2.73 4.54
C LEU A 163 -22.75 2.26 5.35
N PRO A 164 -22.75 1.08 6.00
CA PRO A 164 -23.87 0.68 6.87
C PRO A 164 -24.08 1.63 8.06
N MET A 165 -23.00 2.16 8.63
CA MET A 165 -23.09 3.15 9.70
C MET A 165 -23.73 4.45 9.19
N MET A 166 -23.33 4.94 8.02
CA MET A 166 -23.93 6.13 7.38
C MET A 166 -25.42 5.93 7.12
N LEU A 167 -25.85 4.74 6.66
CA LEU A 167 -27.26 4.42 6.49
C LEU A 167 -28.01 4.42 7.81
N THR A 168 -27.40 3.91 8.88
CA THR A 168 -27.97 3.91 10.22
C THR A 168 -28.09 5.34 10.77
N VAL A 169 -27.05 6.16 10.63
CA VAL A 169 -27.07 7.59 11.00
C VAL A 169 -28.13 8.35 10.20
N ARG A 170 -28.29 8.06 8.91
CA ARG A 170 -29.35 8.65 8.08
C ARG A 170 -30.74 8.26 8.59
N ARG A 171 -30.97 6.98 8.90
CA ARG A 171 -32.24 6.51 9.48
C ARG A 171 -32.52 7.17 10.83
N ARG A 172 -31.50 7.29 11.69
CA ARG A 172 -31.56 8.01 12.98
C ARG A 172 -31.96 9.48 12.79
N ARG A 173 -31.36 10.15 11.79
CA ARG A 173 -31.67 11.55 11.45
C ARG A 173 -33.11 11.72 10.95
N VAL A 174 -33.59 10.81 10.11
CA VAL A 174 -34.98 10.82 9.62
C VAL A 174 -35.97 10.64 10.77
N ARG A 175 -35.72 9.68 11.68
CA ARG A 175 -36.54 9.45 12.89
C ARG A 175 -36.59 10.69 13.78
N LEU A 176 -35.44 11.33 14.00
CA LEU A 176 -35.36 12.57 14.76
C LEU A 176 -36.24 13.67 14.14
N GLY A 177 -36.22 13.82 12.82
CA GLY A 177 -37.06 14.78 12.10
C GLY A 177 -38.55 14.49 12.18
N ARG A 178 -38.95 13.23 12.41
CA ARG A 178 -40.34 12.81 12.64
C ARG A 178 -40.79 12.93 14.09
N GLY A 179 -39.86 13.25 15.01
CA GLY A 179 -40.13 13.19 16.45
C GLY A 179 -40.19 11.77 17.02
N ASP A 180 -39.76 10.77 16.26
CA ASP A 180 -39.65 9.38 16.71
C ASP A 180 -38.39 9.18 17.55
N CYS A 181 -38.36 8.10 18.33
CA CYS A 181 -37.16 7.65 19.02
C CYS A 181 -36.07 7.32 18.00
N VAL A 182 -34.93 8.00 18.11
CA VAL A 182 -33.78 7.86 17.21
C VAL A 182 -33.27 6.41 17.15
N TRP A 183 -33.41 5.65 18.24
CA TRP A 183 -32.82 4.32 18.41
C TRP A 183 -33.73 3.19 17.93
N CYS A 184 -34.94 3.06 18.50
CA CYS A 184 -35.87 1.99 18.13
C CYS A 184 -36.88 2.41 17.03
N GLY A 185 -37.14 3.72 16.86
CA GLY A 185 -38.15 4.23 15.92
C GLY A 185 -39.57 4.36 16.49
N TYR A 186 -39.76 4.21 17.80
CA TYR A 186 -41.06 4.40 18.46
C TYR A 186 -41.54 5.86 18.40
N ALA A 187 -42.82 6.10 18.14
CA ALA A 187 -43.39 7.45 18.09
C ALA A 187 -43.42 8.08 19.50
N MET A 188 -42.59 9.09 19.76
CA MET A 188 -42.42 9.61 21.13
C MET A 188 -43.53 10.56 21.56
N GLY A 189 -44.17 11.29 20.63
CA GLY A 189 -45.17 12.30 20.99
C GLY A 189 -44.65 13.27 22.07
N PRO A 190 -45.37 13.47 23.19
CA PRO A 190 -44.92 14.32 24.30
C PRO A 190 -43.99 13.60 25.30
N LEU A 191 -43.73 12.30 25.15
CA LEU A 191 -42.95 11.52 26.12
C LEU A 191 -41.48 11.96 26.14
N GLU A 192 -40.90 12.08 27.33
CA GLU A 192 -39.48 12.40 27.50
C GLU A 192 -38.58 11.16 27.46
N VAL A 193 -39.13 9.97 27.76
CA VAL A 193 -38.41 8.70 27.78
C VAL A 193 -39.15 7.69 26.91
N CYS A 194 -38.40 6.96 26.07
CA CYS A 194 -38.96 5.98 25.15
C CYS A 194 -39.42 4.72 25.92
N PRO A 195 -40.68 4.29 25.81
CA PRO A 195 -41.18 3.13 26.56
C PRO A 195 -40.56 1.80 26.08
N GLU A 196 -40.15 1.72 24.81
CA GLU A 196 -39.57 0.49 24.23
C GLU A 196 -38.10 0.27 24.61
N CYS A 197 -37.29 1.33 24.63
CA CYS A 197 -35.84 1.20 24.80
C CYS A 197 -35.28 1.94 26.02
N GLY A 198 -36.13 2.61 26.80
CA GLY A 198 -35.77 3.37 27.99
C GLY A 198 -34.88 4.60 27.75
N ARG A 199 -34.65 5.00 26.49
CA ARG A 199 -33.76 6.12 26.17
C ARG A 199 -34.49 7.47 26.20
N PRO A 200 -33.84 8.54 26.67
CA PRO A 200 -34.42 9.87 26.65
C PRO A 200 -34.63 10.37 25.22
N LYS A 201 -35.63 11.23 25.04
CA LYS A 201 -35.93 11.92 23.79
C LYS A 201 -34.74 12.82 23.44
N ALA A 202 -34.19 12.64 22.24
CA ALA A 202 -33.12 13.50 21.77
C ALA A 202 -33.68 14.90 21.54
N THR A 203 -33.33 15.86 22.40
CA THR A 203 -33.67 17.27 22.20
C THR A 203 -32.70 17.87 21.19
N ALA A 204 -33.20 18.64 20.23
CA ALA A 204 -32.38 19.19 19.14
C ALA A 204 -31.32 20.23 19.60
N GLY A 205 -31.27 20.57 20.90
CA GLY A 205 -30.46 21.65 21.46
C GLY A 205 -29.64 21.35 22.71
N ALA A 206 -29.71 20.17 23.33
CA ALA A 206 -28.92 19.88 24.54
C ALA A 206 -27.57 19.24 24.18
N ALA A 207 -26.60 20.06 23.79
CA ALA A 207 -25.19 19.71 23.82
C ALA A 207 -24.42 20.89 24.41
N GLY A 208 -24.32 20.92 25.74
CA GLY A 208 -23.66 21.97 26.50
C GLY A 208 -23.94 21.84 28.00
N GLY A 209 -23.49 20.72 28.58
CA GLY A 209 -23.50 20.42 30.02
C GLY A 209 -22.55 19.27 30.26
#